data_AF-A0A7S1WYA7-F1
#
_entry.id   AF-A0A7S1WYA7-F1
#
_cell.length_a   1.000
_cell.length_b   1.000
_cell.length_c   1.000
_cell.angle_alpha   90.00
_cell.angle_beta   90.00
_cell.angle_gamma   90.00
#
_symmetry.space_group_name_H-M   'P 1'
#
loop_
_entity.id
_entity.type
_entity.pdbx_description
1 polymer ?
#
loop_
_entity_poly.entity_id
_entity_poly.type
_entity_poly.pdbx_seq_one_letter_code
_entity_poly.pdbx_strand_id
1 'polypeptide(L)'
;EVAAVKYKGDPGPVAGRANVCIFPDLNAGNNAYKAVQQATGCVAIGPVMQGLRMPVNDLSRGCTVEDIIQTAIVTCVQAIAGSKPAEEHTASVAATHDHMGHLKHLRAVGSVCSIDAGS
;
A
#
# COMPACT_ATOMS: atom_id res chain seq x y z
N GLU A 1 10.90 3.98 30.25
CA GLU A 1 10.17 4.29 31.50
C GLU A 1 8.70 3.83 31.45
N VAL A 2 7.86 4.38 30.56
CA VAL A 2 6.42 4.06 30.49
C VAL A 2 6.09 2.57 30.32
N ALA A 3 6.85 1.82 29.51
CA ALA A 3 6.57 0.40 29.26
C ALA A 3 6.71 -0.48 30.51
N ALA A 4 7.71 -0.22 31.35
CA ALA A 4 7.95 -0.95 32.60
C ALA A 4 6.84 -0.70 33.64
N VAL A 5 6.19 0.47 33.59
CA VAL A 5 5.05 0.81 34.47
C VAL A 5 3.77 0.09 34.02
N LYS A 6 3.58 -0.12 32.72
CA LYS A 6 2.34 -0.68 32.16
C LYS A 6 2.32 -2.20 32.06
N TYR A 7 3.47 -2.88 32.01
CA TYR A 7 3.55 -4.33 31.83
C TYR A 7 4.26 -5.01 33.01
N LYS A 8 3.56 -5.91 33.70
CA LYS A 8 4.10 -6.72 34.81
C LYS A 8 4.65 -8.03 34.25
N GLY A 9 5.81 -7.97 33.60
CA GLY A 9 6.49 -9.12 32.98
C GLY A 9 7.72 -8.67 32.18
N ASP A 10 8.40 -9.59 31.48
CA ASP A 10 9.44 -9.21 30.52
C ASP A 10 8.78 -8.45 29.36
N PRO A 11 9.02 -7.13 29.21
CA PRO A 11 8.35 -6.32 28.22
C PRO A 11 8.81 -6.64 26.78
N GLY A 12 9.84 -7.48 26.62
CA GLY A 12 10.31 -7.97 25.34
C GLY A 12 11.13 -6.94 24.55
N PRO A 13 11.64 -7.34 23.37
CA PRO A 13 12.67 -6.58 22.66
C PRO A 13 12.20 -5.26 22.06
N VAL A 14 10.89 -5.03 21.92
CA VAL A 14 10.33 -3.84 21.24
C VAL A 14 9.79 -2.78 22.20
N ALA A 15 9.68 -3.09 23.49
CA ALA A 15 9.08 -2.19 24.47
C ALA A 15 9.86 -0.87 24.61
N GLY A 16 9.12 0.24 24.64
CA GLY A 16 9.69 1.58 24.72
C GLY A 16 10.25 2.14 23.40
N ARG A 17 10.27 1.34 22.33
CA ARG A 17 10.76 1.73 20.99
C ARG A 17 9.89 1.22 19.84
N ALA A 18 8.65 0.85 20.13
CA ALA A 18 7.72 0.34 19.12
C ALA A 18 7.36 1.44 18.12
N ASN A 19 7.40 1.09 16.83
CA ASN A 19 7.00 1.93 15.70
C ASN A 19 5.80 1.35 14.93
N VAL A 20 5.37 0.13 15.27
CA VAL A 20 4.18 -0.53 14.74
C VAL A 20 3.29 -0.92 15.92
N CYS A 21 2.04 -0.47 15.89
CA CYS A 21 1.04 -0.75 16.93
C CYS A 21 -0.03 -1.69 16.36
N ILE A 22 -0.13 -2.90 16.91
CA ILE A 22 -1.16 -3.87 16.56
C ILE A 22 -2.26 -3.81 17.61
N PHE A 23 -3.51 -3.65 17.17
CA PHE A 23 -4.67 -3.53 18.04
C PHE A 23 -5.47 -4.84 18.12
N PRO A 24 -6.14 -5.12 19.25
CA PRO A 24 -6.88 -6.38 19.45
C PRO A 24 -8.12 -6.49 18.55
N ASP A 25 -8.71 -5.35 18.17
CA ASP A 25 -9.89 -5.28 17.32
C ASP A 25 -9.97 -3.93 16.58
N LEU A 26 -10.94 -3.84 15.67
CA LEU A 26 -11.17 -2.67 14.83
C LEU A 26 -11.59 -1.43 15.64
N ASN A 27 -12.35 -1.59 16.73
CA ASN A 27 -12.79 -0.45 17.54
C ASN A 27 -11.61 0.17 18.28
N ALA A 28 -10.75 -0.66 18.88
CA ALA A 28 -9.51 -0.22 19.52
C ALA A 28 -8.60 0.51 18.53
N GLY A 29 -8.39 -0.06 17.33
CA GLY A 29 -7.58 0.57 16.29
C GLY A 29 -8.17 1.88 15.78
N ASN A 30 -9.47 1.90 15.44
CA ASN A 30 -10.14 3.08 14.92
C ASN A 30 -10.18 4.24 15.91
N ASN A 31 -10.44 3.96 17.19
CA ASN A 31 -10.44 4.98 18.22
C ASN A 31 -9.03 5.50 18.46
N ALA A 32 -8.02 4.62 18.51
CA ALA A 32 -6.65 5.01 18.77
C ALA A 32 -6.07 5.92 17.68
N TYR A 33 -6.17 5.55 16.39
CA TYR A 33 -5.58 6.37 15.34
C TYR A 33 -6.26 7.75 15.23
N LYS A 34 -7.59 7.81 15.41
CA LYS A 34 -8.33 9.08 15.42
C LYS A 34 -7.95 9.95 16.61
N ALA A 35 -7.83 9.35 17.80
CA ALA A 35 -7.42 10.07 19.00
C ALA A 35 -6.00 10.65 18.84
N VAL A 36 -5.05 9.87 18.29
CA VAL A 36 -3.68 10.34 18.02
C VAL A 36 -3.69 11.46 16.98
N GLN A 37 -4.40 11.28 15.88
CA GLN A 37 -4.52 12.30 14.83
C GLN A 37 -5.05 13.63 15.39
N GLN A 38 -6.13 13.58 16.18
CA GLN A 38 -6.74 14.77 16.78
C GLN A 38 -5.87 15.40 17.86
N ALA A 39 -5.22 14.59 18.70
CA ALA A 39 -4.41 15.08 19.81
C ALA A 39 -3.06 15.67 19.37
N THR A 40 -2.51 15.23 18.24
CA THR A 40 -1.17 15.60 17.79
C THR A 40 -1.15 16.44 16.53
N GLY A 41 -2.25 16.46 15.77
CA GLY A 41 -2.27 17.05 14.42
C GLY A 41 -1.41 16.29 13.41
N CYS A 42 -1.00 15.06 13.70
CA CYS A 42 -0.19 14.27 12.78
C CYS A 42 -0.98 13.94 11.50
N VAL A 43 -0.26 13.76 10.40
CA VAL A 43 -0.85 13.27 9.15
C VAL A 43 -1.15 11.78 9.31
N ALA A 44 -2.40 11.39 9.06
CA ALA A 44 -2.82 10.00 9.02
C ALA A 44 -3.11 9.61 7.57
N ILE A 45 -2.30 8.70 7.02
CA ILE A 45 -2.47 8.18 5.65
C ILE A 45 -3.16 6.82 5.73
N GLY A 46 -4.31 6.67 5.06
CA GLY A 46 -5.01 5.39 4.95
C GLY A 46 -6.53 5.50 4.91
N PRO A 47 -7.24 4.35 4.90
CA PRO A 47 -6.72 3.00 5.12
C PRO A 47 -5.83 2.49 3.98
N VAL A 48 -4.78 1.74 4.32
CA VAL A 48 -3.91 1.05 3.35
C VAL A 48 -4.21 -0.45 3.41
N MET A 49 -4.62 -1.04 2.29
CA MET A 49 -4.94 -2.46 2.22
C MET A 49 -3.67 -3.30 2.12
N GLN A 50 -3.63 -4.40 2.86
CA GLN A 50 -2.48 -5.32 2.93
C GLN A 50 -2.96 -6.76 2.75
N GLY A 51 -2.07 -7.64 2.28
CA GLY A 51 -2.36 -9.07 2.09
C GLY A 51 -3.03 -9.46 0.77
N LEU A 52 -3.22 -8.51 -0.15
CA LEU A 52 -3.76 -8.77 -1.49
C LEU A 52 -2.68 -9.24 -2.47
N ARG A 53 -3.06 -10.03 -3.49
CA ARG A 53 -2.15 -10.48 -4.56
C ARG A 53 -1.63 -9.32 -5.41
N MET A 54 -2.47 -8.32 -5.65
CA MET A 54 -2.15 -7.09 -6.37
C MET A 54 -2.55 -5.91 -5.49
N PRO A 55 -1.82 -4.79 -5.53
CA PRO A 55 -2.12 -3.65 -4.70
C PRO A 55 -3.40 -2.96 -5.18
N VAL A 56 -4.35 -2.86 -4.28
CA VAL A 56 -5.62 -2.15 -4.49
C VAL A 56 -5.89 -1.42 -3.18
N ASN A 57 -6.12 -0.12 -3.26
CA ASN A 57 -6.50 0.69 -2.11
C ASN A 57 -7.83 1.39 -2.40
N ASP A 58 -8.64 1.54 -1.37
CA ASP A 58 -9.90 2.26 -1.41
C ASP A 58 -9.69 3.72 -0.99
N LEU A 59 -10.50 4.62 -1.55
CA LEU A 59 -10.51 6.03 -1.19
C LEU A 59 -11.80 6.35 -0.44
N SER A 60 -11.68 7.19 0.59
CA SER A 60 -12.88 7.70 1.24
C SER A 60 -13.67 8.59 0.28
N ARG A 61 -15.00 8.58 0.38
CA ARG A 61 -15.88 9.43 -0.43
C ARG A 61 -15.63 10.94 -0.26
N GLY A 62 -14.96 11.34 0.82
CA GLY A 62 -14.60 12.73 1.12
C GLY A 62 -13.11 13.02 0.95
N CYS A 63 -12.38 12.21 0.17
CA CYS A 63 -10.95 12.40 -0.04
C CYS A 63 -10.65 13.73 -0.76
N THR A 64 -9.54 14.34 -0.35
CA THR A 64 -8.95 15.50 -1.03
C THR A 64 -8.06 15.05 -2.19
N VAL A 65 -7.65 15.99 -3.04
CA VAL A 65 -6.67 15.70 -4.12
C VAL A 65 -5.36 15.17 -3.53
N GLU A 66 -4.92 15.69 -2.38
CA GLU A 66 -3.73 15.21 -1.69
C GLU A 66 -3.88 13.74 -1.26
N ASP A 67 -5.03 13.36 -0.68
CA ASP A 67 -5.28 11.97 -0.28
C ASP A 67 -5.24 11.00 -1.47
N ILE A 68 -5.75 11.43 -2.64
CA ILE A 68 -5.70 10.65 -3.88
C ILE A 68 -4.25 10.43 -4.31
N ILE A 69 -3.44 11.50 -4.33
CA ILE A 69 -2.03 11.44 -4.70
C ILE A 69 -1.26 10.53 -3.74
N GLN A 70 -1.44 10.70 -2.44
CA GLN A 70 -0.78 9.87 -1.43
C GLN A 70 -1.17 8.40 -1.55
N THR A 71 -2.45 8.10 -1.75
CA THR A 71 -2.93 6.73 -1.93
C THR A 71 -2.38 6.10 -3.22
N ALA A 72 -2.30 6.87 -4.31
CA ALA A 72 -1.69 6.40 -5.56
C ALA A 72 -0.20 6.09 -5.38
N ILE A 73 0.56 6.97 -4.71
CA ILE A 73 1.98 6.77 -4.42
C ILE A 73 2.18 5.51 -3.58
N VAL A 74 1.39 5.34 -2.50
CA VAL A 74 1.45 4.13 -1.66
C VAL A 74 1.16 2.88 -2.48
N THR A 75 0.16 2.92 -3.37
CA THR A 75 -0.19 1.80 -4.27
C THR A 75 0.97 1.45 -5.21
N CYS A 76 1.65 2.46 -5.79
CA CYS A 76 2.83 2.25 -6.62
C CYS A 76 3.97 1.59 -5.82
N VAL A 77 4.25 2.06 -4.60
CA VAL A 77 5.27 1.47 -3.74
C VAL A 77 4.91 0.03 -3.37
N GLN A 78 3.64 -0.26 -3.09
CA GLN A 78 3.18 -1.64 -2.84
C GLN A 78 3.34 -2.54 -4.07
N ALA A 79 3.14 -2.04 -5.28
CA ALA A 79 3.38 -2.81 -6.51
C ALA A 79 4.86 -3.19 -6.65
N ILE A 80 5.75 -2.24 -6.38
CA ILE A 80 7.20 -2.44 -6.45
C ILE A 80 7.63 -3.44 -5.36
N ALA A 81 7.25 -3.19 -4.10
CA ALA A 81 7.65 -4.02 -2.96
C ALA A 81 6.99 -5.42 -2.93
N GLY A 82 5.75 -5.53 -3.44
CA GLY A 82 4.96 -6.77 -3.45
C GLY A 82 5.23 -7.68 -4.65
N SER A 83 6.05 -7.25 -5.60
CA SER A 83 6.46 -8.06 -6.74
C SER A 83 7.42 -9.18 -6.28
N LYS A 84 6.86 -10.32 -5.87
CA LYS A 84 7.52 -11.59 -6.22
C LYS A 84 7.61 -11.61 -7.75
N PRO A 85 8.77 -11.96 -8.37
CA PRO A 85 8.86 -12.07 -9.82
C PRO A 85 7.72 -13.00 -10.26
N ALA A 86 6.80 -12.46 -11.05
CA ALA A 86 5.63 -13.19 -11.48
C ALA A 86 6.13 -14.39 -12.29
N GLU A 87 5.90 -15.60 -11.78
CA GLU A 87 5.80 -16.75 -12.65
C GLU A 87 4.65 -16.44 -13.60
N GLU A 88 5.02 -16.31 -14.88
CA GLU A 88 4.20 -15.87 -15.99
C GLU A 88 2.91 -16.70 -16.07
N HIS A 89 1.81 -16.16 -15.57
CA HIS A 89 0.48 -16.61 -15.96
C HIS A 89 -0.01 -15.65 -17.04
N THR A 90 0.29 -16.00 -18.29
CA THR A 90 -0.37 -15.47 -19.49
C THR A 90 -1.86 -15.82 -19.46
N ALA A 91 -2.63 -15.09 -18.66
CA ALA A 91 -4.09 -15.15 -18.71
C ALA A 91 -4.59 -14.20 -19.80
N SER A 92 -4.64 -14.74 -21.01
CA SER A 92 -5.46 -14.37 -22.18
C SER A 92 -6.09 -12.96 -22.19
N VAL A 93 -5.43 -12.02 -22.89
CA VAL A 93 -6.11 -10.90 -23.58
C VAL A 93 -5.87 -10.99 -25.09
N ALA A 94 -5.81 -12.22 -25.63
CA ALA A 94 -5.51 -12.46 -27.05
C ALA A 94 -6.69 -13.00 -27.87
N ALA A 95 -7.92 -12.99 -27.35
CA ALA A 95 -9.08 -13.50 -28.07
C ALA A 95 -10.22 -12.49 -28.05
N THR A 96 -10.11 -11.44 -28.85
CA THR A 96 -11.24 -10.84 -29.57
C THR A 96 -10.69 -9.80 -30.56
N HIS A 97 -11.05 -9.98 -31.83
CA HIS A 97 -10.73 -9.14 -33.01
C HIS A 97 -9.51 -9.57 -33.83
N ASP A 98 -9.62 -10.73 -34.49
CA ASP A 98 -9.03 -10.92 -35.82
C ASP A 98 -10.14 -11.04 -36.86
N HIS A 99 -10.66 -9.87 -37.25
CA HIS A 99 -11.29 -9.70 -38.54
C HIS A 99 -10.79 -8.39 -39.16
N MET A 100 -10.25 -8.54 -40.36
CA MET A 100 -9.70 -7.52 -41.26
C MET A 100 -8.28 -7.04 -40.98
N GLY A 101 -7.37 -7.49 -41.86
CA GLY A 101 -6.01 -7.02 -41.99
C GLY A 101 -5.88 -5.53 -42.37
N HIS A 102 -4.63 -5.07 -42.30
CA HIS A 102 -4.15 -3.70 -42.52
C HIS A 102 -4.33 -2.70 -41.36
N LEU A 103 -3.45 -2.77 -40.33
CA LEU A 103 -2.64 -1.62 -39.85
C LEU A 103 -1.60 -2.08 -38.80
N LYS A 104 -0.39 -2.44 -39.23
CA LYS A 104 0.77 -2.51 -38.32
C LYS A 104 1.24 -1.09 -38.09
N HIS A 105 0.87 -0.41 -36.99
CA HIS A 105 1.56 0.79 -36.45
C HIS A 105 0.98 1.28 -35.09
N LEU A 106 0.82 0.40 -34.09
CA LEU A 106 0.67 0.86 -32.70
C LEU A 106 1.18 -0.20 -31.72
N ARG A 107 2.50 -0.27 -31.53
CA ARG A 107 3.06 -0.85 -30.30
C ARG A 107 2.78 0.16 -29.19
N ALA A 108 1.72 -0.09 -28.42
CA ALA A 108 1.42 0.68 -27.23
C ALA A 108 2.59 0.58 -26.24
N VAL A 109 3.12 1.76 -25.92
CA VAL A 109 4.00 2.16 -24.83
C VAL A 109 3.93 1.23 -23.62
N GLY A 110 4.90 0.33 -23.52
CA GLY A 110 5.19 -0.49 -22.35
C GLY A 110 6.69 -0.46 -22.08
N SER A 111 7.24 0.73 -21.82
CA SER A 111 8.65 0.89 -21.47
C SER A 111 8.90 2.27 -20.84
N VAL A 112 8.52 2.42 -19.58
CA VAL A 112 9.05 3.40 -18.62
C VAL A 112 8.85 2.72 -17.27
N CYS A 113 9.81 2.38 -16.41
CA CYS A 113 11.18 2.79 -16.22
C CYS A 113 11.87 1.65 -15.44
N SER A 114 12.81 0.92 -16.05
CA SER A 114 13.90 0.31 -15.31
C SER A 114 14.99 1.37 -15.23
N ILE A 115 14.97 2.19 -14.18
CA ILE A 115 16.15 3.00 -13.85
C ILE A 115 17.10 2.05 -13.14
N ASP A 116 18.10 1.59 -13.89
CA ASP A 116 19.35 1.07 -13.36
C ASP A 116 19.93 2.08 -12.37
N ALA A 117 19.80 1.80 -11.07
CA ALA A 117 20.64 2.40 -10.05
C ALA A 117 21.91 1.54 -9.95
N GLY A 118 22.90 1.88 -10.77
CA GLY A 118 24.19 1.20 -10.81
C GLY A 118 25.28 2.08 -11.41
N SER A 119 25.82 2.99 -10.60
CA SER A 119 27.26 3.30 -10.57
C SER A 119 27.65 3.92 -9.23
#